data_AF-A0A7W1XW16-F1
#
_entry.id   AF-A0A7W1XW16-F1
#
_cell.length_a   1.000
_cell.length_b   1.000
_cell.length_c   1.000
_cell.angle_alpha   90.00
_cell.angle_beta   90.00
_cell.angle_gamma   90.00
#
_symmetry.space_group_name_H-M   'P 1'
#
loop_
_entity.id
_entity.type
_entity.pdbx_description
1 polymer ?
#
loop_
_entity_poly.entity_id
_entity_poly.type
_entity_poly.pdbx_seq_one_letter_code
_entity_poly.pdbx_strand_id
1 'polypeptide(L)'
;MLPKILHQTDQAVYASKPSGMFVHPTDEQRGSGETLLTWIRDRVGQFVYPVHRIDRASSGIVCMGMSSESAAGLQSLIQAPQAIKSYLVLVRGDTPLEFECDLPLSRKKKETPVPALTHFRKVMGKNGFSLLEARIETGRRHQIRRHLARLGHQVVGDSTYGKGRINDSLRRDHGLPRLFLHAYLLDHPGGNASISEHRQIDPLPADLLVFLRLLFDEPQLLPGGFLEEAGETC
;
A
#
# COMPACT_ATOMS: atom_id res chain seq x y z
N MET A 1 -5.30 4.84 13.67
CA MET A 1 -6.02 5.64 12.65
C MET A 1 -7.34 4.98 12.31
N LEU A 2 -8.35 5.78 12.01
CA LEU A 2 -9.66 5.32 11.51
C LEU A 2 -9.67 5.31 9.97
N PRO A 3 -10.51 4.49 9.34
CA PRO A 3 -10.74 4.58 7.89
C PRO A 3 -11.34 5.93 7.48
N LYS A 4 -11.08 6.32 6.23
CA LYS A 4 -11.56 7.58 5.64
C LYS A 4 -11.96 7.37 4.18
N ILE A 5 -13.07 7.98 3.74
CA ILE A 5 -13.36 8.12 2.30
C ILE A 5 -12.50 9.27 1.77
N LEU A 6 -11.68 8.98 0.76
CA LEU A 6 -10.80 9.94 0.09
C LEU A 6 -11.53 10.63 -1.05
N HIS A 7 -12.28 9.86 -1.83
CA HIS A 7 -13.05 10.34 -2.96
C HIS A 7 -14.21 9.39 -3.28
N GLN A 8 -15.30 9.92 -3.81
CA GLN A 8 -16.48 9.16 -4.21
C GLN A 8 -17.03 9.74 -5.51
N THR A 9 -17.32 8.84 -6.45
CA THR A 9 -18.01 9.11 -7.71
C THR A 9 -19.27 8.25 -7.81
N ASP A 10 -20.01 8.37 -8.91
CA ASP A 10 -21.14 7.48 -9.20
C ASP A 10 -20.72 6.01 -9.38
N GLN A 11 -19.45 5.76 -9.76
CA GLN A 11 -18.96 4.42 -10.08
C GLN A 11 -18.03 3.84 -9.02
N ALA A 12 -17.34 4.67 -8.24
CA ALA A 12 -16.25 4.25 -7.36
C ALA A 12 -16.24 4.99 -6.03
N VAL A 13 -15.74 4.31 -4.99
CA VAL A 13 -15.33 4.91 -3.71
C VAL A 13 -13.87 4.55 -3.48
N TYR A 14 -13.03 5.56 -3.30
CA TYR A 14 -11.63 5.42 -2.88
C TYR A 14 -11.54 5.73 -1.40
N ALA A 15 -10.97 4.80 -0.63
CA ALA A 15 -10.85 4.93 0.81
C ALA A 15 -9.43 4.66 1.29
N SER A 16 -9.03 5.36 2.35
CA SER A 16 -7.83 5.05 3.12
C SER A 16 -8.15 3.95 4.11
N LYS A 17 -7.57 2.77 3.91
CA LYS A 17 -7.66 1.65 4.85
C LYS A 17 -6.61 1.81 5.95
N PRO A 18 -6.99 1.79 7.24
CA PRO A 18 -5.99 1.75 8.30
C PRO A 18 -5.31 0.37 8.36
N SER A 19 -4.11 0.34 8.93
CA SER A 19 -3.45 -0.93 9.24
C SER A 19 -4.23 -1.69 10.32
N GLY A 20 -4.23 -3.02 10.23
CA GLY A 20 -4.95 -3.92 11.14
C GLY A 20 -6.35 -4.29 10.67
N MET A 21 -6.97 -3.47 9.81
CA MET A 21 -8.31 -3.68 9.27
C MET A 21 -8.29 -4.57 8.01
N PHE A 22 -9.28 -5.47 7.91
CA PHE A 22 -9.53 -6.28 6.70
C PHE A 22 -10.31 -5.49 5.65
N VAL A 23 -10.07 -5.78 4.37
CA VAL A 23 -10.82 -5.14 3.25
C VAL A 23 -12.24 -5.69 3.17
N HIS A 24 -12.39 -7.01 3.20
CA HIS A 24 -13.66 -7.75 3.14
C HIS A 24 -13.63 -8.91 4.13
N PRO A 25 -14.79 -9.47 4.51
CA PRO A 25 -14.87 -10.61 5.42
C PRO A 25 -14.03 -11.79 4.94
N THR A 26 -13.23 -12.37 5.82
CA THR A 26 -12.46 -13.59 5.56
C THR A 26 -12.90 -14.72 6.48
N ASP A 27 -12.59 -15.97 6.15
CA ASP A 27 -12.86 -17.12 7.04
C ASP A 27 -12.19 -16.95 8.42
N GLU A 28 -11.07 -16.22 8.48
CA GLU A 28 -10.37 -15.83 9.70
C GLU A 28 -11.19 -14.89 10.61
N GLN A 29 -12.31 -14.33 10.11
CA GLN A 29 -13.20 -13.38 10.78
C GLN A 29 -14.60 -13.95 11.09
N ARG A 30 -14.81 -15.27 11.19
CA ARG A 30 -16.09 -15.82 11.68
C ARG A 30 -16.41 -15.28 13.09
N GLY A 31 -17.07 -14.11 13.20
CA GLY A 31 -17.45 -13.56 14.50
C GLY A 31 -17.77 -12.06 14.60
N SER A 32 -16.85 -11.12 14.34
CA SER A 32 -17.06 -9.77 14.94
C SER A 32 -16.19 -8.59 14.48
N GLY A 33 -15.55 -8.61 13.30
CA GLY A 33 -14.71 -7.49 12.86
C GLY A 33 -15.38 -6.58 11.82
N GLU A 34 -15.52 -5.28 12.10
CA GLU A 34 -15.81 -4.29 11.07
C GLU A 34 -14.70 -4.34 9.98
N THR A 35 -15.11 -4.46 8.73
CA THR A 35 -14.22 -4.44 7.56
C THR A 35 -14.33 -3.10 6.85
N LEU A 36 -13.36 -2.78 5.99
CA LEU A 36 -13.46 -1.58 5.18
C LEU A 36 -14.72 -1.60 4.30
N LEU A 37 -15.09 -2.75 3.72
CA LEU A 37 -16.30 -2.91 2.94
C LEU A 37 -17.56 -2.57 3.74
N THR A 38 -17.71 -3.13 4.93
CA THR A 38 -18.90 -2.87 5.76
C THR A 38 -18.92 -1.41 6.22
N TRP A 39 -17.77 -0.85 6.59
CA TRP A 39 -17.64 0.55 6.98
C TRP A 39 -18.00 1.53 5.86
N ILE A 40 -17.56 1.25 4.61
CA ILE A 40 -17.93 2.06 3.43
C ILE A 40 -19.42 1.91 3.13
N ARG A 41 -19.93 0.68 3.06
CA ARG A 41 -21.35 0.40 2.79
C ARG A 41 -22.28 1.20 3.68
N ASP A 42 -21.99 1.21 4.99
CA ASP A 42 -22.84 1.86 5.99
C ASP A 42 -22.80 3.40 5.87
N ARG A 43 -21.74 3.97 5.28
CA ARG A 43 -21.58 5.42 5.06
C ARG A 43 -22.10 5.91 3.73
N VAL A 44 -21.96 5.10 2.70
CA VAL A 44 -22.49 5.40 1.36
C VAL A 44 -24.00 5.12 1.32
N GLY A 45 -24.51 4.25 2.19
CA GLY A 45 -25.93 3.91 2.28
C GLY A 45 -26.40 2.90 1.23
N GLN A 46 -25.47 2.20 0.56
CA GLN A 46 -25.76 1.16 -0.42
C GLN A 46 -24.67 0.09 -0.45
N PHE A 47 -24.94 -1.03 -1.12
CA PHE A 47 -23.93 -2.07 -1.35
C PHE A 47 -22.75 -1.54 -2.17
N VAL A 48 -21.55 -1.96 -1.77
CA VAL A 48 -20.32 -1.69 -2.52
C VAL A 48 -19.57 -2.99 -2.76
N TYR A 49 -18.78 -3.02 -3.83
CA TYR A 49 -18.16 -4.23 -4.36
C TYR A 49 -16.62 -4.09 -4.34
N PRO A 50 -15.87 -5.03 -3.75
CA PRO A 50 -14.40 -4.94 -3.72
C PRO A 50 -13.80 -5.00 -5.12
N VAL A 51 -12.95 -4.03 -5.47
CA VAL A 51 -12.21 -3.99 -6.74
C VAL A 51 -10.86 -4.71 -6.60
N HIS A 52 -10.12 -4.35 -5.56
CA HIS A 52 -8.84 -4.95 -5.20
C HIS A 52 -8.69 -5.01 -3.68
N ARG A 53 -7.56 -5.53 -3.20
CA ARG A 53 -7.24 -5.62 -1.78
C ARG A 53 -5.79 -5.28 -1.52
N ILE A 54 -5.52 -4.81 -0.31
CA ILE A 54 -4.18 -4.74 0.27
C ILE A 54 -4.12 -5.61 1.53
N ASP A 55 -2.91 -5.90 2.01
CA ASP A 55 -2.72 -6.73 3.21
C ASP A 55 -3.38 -6.10 4.44
N ARG A 56 -3.80 -6.94 5.39
CA ARG A 56 -4.36 -6.48 6.68
C ARG A 56 -3.44 -5.50 7.39
N ALA A 57 -2.15 -5.81 7.45
CA ALA A 57 -1.13 -5.00 8.11
C ALA A 57 -0.72 -3.75 7.31
N SER A 58 -1.01 -3.69 6.01
CA SER A 58 -0.76 -2.50 5.19
C SER A 58 -1.84 -1.45 5.43
N SER A 59 -1.48 -0.19 5.22
CA SER A 59 -2.43 0.94 5.14
C SER A 59 -2.53 1.48 3.72
N GLY A 60 -3.49 2.35 3.45
CA GLY A 60 -3.53 3.15 2.22
C GLY A 60 -4.75 2.88 1.34
N ILE A 61 -4.66 3.32 0.09
CA ILE A 61 -5.78 3.35 -0.86
C ILE A 61 -6.35 1.96 -1.13
N VAL A 62 -7.67 1.87 -1.05
CA VAL A 62 -8.48 0.76 -1.56
C VAL A 62 -9.66 1.34 -2.33
N CYS A 63 -9.88 0.83 -3.54
CA CYS A 63 -11.02 1.15 -4.38
C CYS A 63 -12.15 0.11 -4.24
N MET A 64 -13.38 0.59 -4.18
CA MET A 64 -14.63 -0.19 -4.22
C MET A 64 -15.50 0.32 -5.37
N GLY A 65 -16.23 -0.57 -6.04
CA GLY A 65 -17.23 -0.22 -7.03
C GLY A 65 -18.59 0.01 -6.39
N MET A 66 -19.35 0.96 -6.91
CA MET A 66 -20.74 1.27 -6.53
C MET A 66 -21.74 0.26 -7.09
N SER A 67 -21.35 -0.53 -8.11
CA SER A 67 -22.11 -1.64 -8.64
C SER A 67 -21.18 -2.82 -8.98
N SER A 68 -21.74 -4.01 -9.23
CA SER A 68 -20.95 -5.15 -9.70
C SER A 68 -20.30 -4.88 -11.06
N GLU A 69 -21.00 -4.16 -11.93
CA GLU A 69 -20.50 -3.74 -13.24
C GLU A 69 -19.33 -2.77 -13.10
N SER A 70 -19.48 -1.74 -12.27
CA SER A 70 -18.42 -0.75 -12.06
C SER A 70 -17.20 -1.40 -11.40
N ALA A 71 -17.39 -2.34 -10.48
CA ALA A 71 -16.29 -3.08 -9.87
C ALA A 71 -15.51 -3.94 -10.86
N ALA A 72 -16.20 -4.62 -11.80
CA ALA A 72 -15.54 -5.40 -12.85
C ALA A 72 -14.76 -4.49 -13.83
N GLY A 73 -15.33 -3.35 -14.20
CA GLY A 73 -14.66 -2.34 -15.02
C GLY A 73 -13.41 -1.79 -14.33
N LEU A 74 -13.54 -1.30 -13.10
CA LEU A 74 -12.43 -0.78 -12.28
C LEU A 74 -11.35 -1.84 -12.04
N GLN A 75 -11.73 -3.10 -11.82
CA GLN A 75 -10.77 -4.17 -11.63
C GLN A 75 -9.91 -4.37 -12.89
N SER A 76 -10.53 -4.32 -14.06
CA SER A 76 -9.84 -4.42 -15.34
C SER A 76 -8.89 -3.23 -15.56
N LEU A 77 -9.35 -2.01 -15.25
CA LEU A 77 -8.54 -0.79 -15.38
C LEU A 77 -7.34 -0.78 -14.44
N ILE A 78 -7.50 -1.18 -13.17
CA ILE A 78 -6.41 -1.24 -12.18
C ILE A 78 -5.40 -2.37 -12.50
N GLN A 79 -5.83 -3.40 -13.23
CA GLN A 79 -4.95 -4.47 -13.72
C GLN A 79 -4.28 -4.13 -15.05
N ALA A 80 -4.71 -3.07 -15.73
CA ALA A 80 -4.13 -2.65 -17.00
C ALA A 80 -2.68 -2.15 -16.83
N PRO A 81 -1.80 -2.32 -17.84
CA PRO A 81 -0.41 -1.87 -17.77
C PRO A 81 -0.24 -0.37 -17.50
N GLN A 82 -1.22 0.45 -17.92
CA GLN A 82 -1.23 1.89 -17.72
C GLN A 82 -1.51 2.30 -16.27
N ALA A 83 -2.10 1.42 -15.46
CA ALA A 83 -2.40 1.72 -14.07
C ALA A 83 -1.13 1.78 -13.22
N ILE A 84 -1.06 2.78 -12.35
CA ILE A 84 0.06 2.98 -11.41
C ILE A 84 -0.43 2.64 -10.01
N LYS A 85 0.28 1.69 -9.38
CA LYS A 85 0.06 1.28 -8.00
C LYS A 85 1.37 1.47 -7.24
N SER A 86 1.50 2.62 -6.58
CA SER A 86 2.72 3.00 -5.86
C SER A 86 2.52 2.96 -4.35
N TYR A 87 3.55 2.48 -3.66
CA TYR A 87 3.56 2.30 -2.21
C TYR A 87 4.78 2.99 -1.61
N LEU A 88 4.62 3.60 -0.45
CA LEU A 88 5.75 3.99 0.40
C LEU A 88 6.10 2.85 1.34
N VAL A 89 7.38 2.48 1.37
CA VAL A 89 7.90 1.38 2.17
C VAL A 89 9.26 1.74 2.77
N LEU A 90 9.42 1.51 4.07
CA LEU A 90 10.71 1.69 4.75
C LEU A 90 11.37 0.32 4.91
N VAL A 91 12.63 0.21 4.51
CA VAL A 91 13.39 -1.04 4.50
C VAL A 91 14.70 -0.91 5.26
N ARG A 92 15.23 -2.05 5.70
CA ARG A 92 16.57 -2.15 6.28
C ARG A 92 17.65 -2.08 5.20
N GLY A 93 18.77 -1.47 5.55
CA GLY A 93 19.95 -1.32 4.71
C GLY A 93 19.87 -0.11 3.79
N ASP A 94 21.00 0.15 3.16
CA ASP A 94 21.12 1.10 2.07
C ASP A 94 20.85 0.38 0.75
N THR A 95 19.87 0.85 -0.02
CA THR A 95 19.51 0.25 -1.31
C THR A 95 20.19 0.97 -2.48
N PRO A 96 20.13 0.47 -3.72
CA PRO A 96 20.38 1.30 -4.89
C PRO A 96 19.35 2.44 -5.01
N LEU A 97 19.65 3.46 -5.84
CA LEU A 97 18.70 4.54 -6.15
C LEU A 97 17.48 4.01 -6.90
N GLU A 98 17.68 3.11 -7.86
CA GLU A 98 16.64 2.41 -8.59
C GLU A 98 17.02 0.94 -8.74
N PHE A 99 16.04 0.05 -8.59
CA PHE A 99 16.20 -1.39 -8.78
C PHE A 99 14.84 -2.07 -8.93
N GLU A 100 14.83 -3.31 -9.41
CA GLU A 100 13.61 -4.08 -9.59
C GLU A 100 13.74 -5.49 -9.02
N CYS A 101 12.60 -6.16 -8.84
CA CYS A 101 12.52 -7.57 -8.53
C CYS A 101 11.50 -8.24 -9.43
N ASP A 102 11.99 -8.93 -10.47
CA ASP A 102 11.19 -9.86 -11.27
C ASP A 102 11.35 -11.28 -10.73
N LEU A 103 10.63 -11.58 -9.65
CA LEU A 103 10.62 -12.93 -9.08
C LEU A 103 9.18 -13.43 -8.97
N PRO A 104 8.81 -14.47 -9.73
CA PRO A 104 7.50 -15.11 -9.62
C PRO A 104 7.18 -15.58 -8.21
N LEU A 105 5.90 -15.46 -7.83
CA LEU A 105 5.42 -15.75 -6.47
C LEU A 105 4.30 -16.78 -6.50
N SER A 106 4.41 -17.82 -5.69
CA SER A 106 3.33 -18.78 -5.40
C SER A 106 2.64 -18.45 -4.07
N ARG A 107 1.34 -18.76 -3.94
CA ARG A 107 0.59 -18.54 -2.69
C ARG A 107 0.82 -19.68 -1.71
N LYS A 108 0.95 -20.92 -2.20
CA LYS A 108 1.35 -22.12 -1.45
C LYS A 108 2.62 -22.74 -2.04
N LYS A 109 3.35 -23.53 -1.22
CA LYS A 109 4.60 -24.21 -1.65
C LYS A 109 4.42 -25.13 -2.86
N LYS A 110 3.25 -25.75 -3.03
CA LYS A 110 2.95 -26.71 -4.11
C LYS A 110 2.26 -26.08 -5.33
N GLU A 111 2.10 -24.75 -5.37
CA GLU A 111 1.46 -24.06 -6.49
C GLU A 111 2.52 -23.50 -7.44
N THR A 112 2.20 -23.50 -8.74
CA THR A 112 3.02 -22.86 -9.77
C THR A 112 3.17 -21.37 -9.45
N PRO A 113 4.40 -20.85 -9.36
CA PRO A 113 4.64 -19.42 -9.21
C PRO A 113 4.03 -18.64 -10.37
N VAL A 114 3.40 -17.51 -10.08
CA VAL A 114 2.89 -16.59 -11.09
C VAL A 114 3.79 -15.36 -11.21
N PRO A 115 3.92 -14.76 -12.40
CA PRO A 115 4.75 -13.56 -12.60
C PRO A 115 4.42 -12.45 -11.61
N ALA A 116 5.49 -11.80 -11.14
CA ALA A 116 5.43 -10.69 -10.21
C ALA A 116 6.65 -9.80 -10.36
N LEU A 117 6.43 -8.59 -10.87
CA LEU A 117 7.41 -7.53 -11.01
C LEU A 117 7.07 -6.35 -10.09
N THR A 118 8.09 -5.88 -9.38
CA THR A 118 8.05 -4.65 -8.57
C THR A 118 9.25 -3.79 -8.88
N HIS A 119 9.00 -2.53 -9.20
CA HIS A 119 10.00 -1.48 -9.39
C HIS A 119 10.17 -0.69 -8.10
N PHE A 120 11.40 -0.38 -7.73
CA PHE A 120 11.74 0.36 -6.53
C PHE A 120 12.56 1.59 -6.89
N ARG A 121 12.20 2.72 -6.30
CA ARG A 121 12.97 3.97 -6.35
C ARG A 121 13.22 4.43 -4.93
N LYS A 122 14.48 4.64 -4.57
CA LYS A 122 14.84 5.22 -3.27
C LYS A 122 14.42 6.68 -3.26
N VAL A 123 13.58 7.03 -2.28
CA VAL A 123 13.21 8.40 -1.97
C VAL A 123 14.31 9.04 -1.14
N MET A 124 14.81 8.32 -0.14
CA MET A 124 15.96 8.72 0.67
C MET A 124 16.52 7.54 1.46
N GLY A 125 17.73 7.68 1.99
CA GLY A 125 18.31 6.72 2.94
C GLY A 125 19.09 7.43 4.03
N LYS A 126 18.95 6.97 5.27
CA LYS A 126 19.66 7.47 6.46
C LYS A 126 19.67 6.40 7.54
N ASN A 127 20.66 6.44 8.43
CA ASN A 127 20.77 5.56 9.60
C ASN A 127 20.67 4.04 9.29
N GLY A 128 21.13 3.63 8.10
CA GLY A 128 21.06 2.23 7.66
C GLY A 128 19.65 1.76 7.28
N PHE A 129 18.75 2.69 6.93
CA PHE A 129 17.44 2.38 6.36
C PHE A 129 17.22 3.21 5.09
N SER A 130 16.36 2.69 4.21
CA SER A 130 15.97 3.36 2.98
C SER A 130 14.44 3.47 2.91
N LEU A 131 13.94 4.67 2.63
CA LEU A 131 12.55 4.88 2.23
C LEU A 131 12.47 4.71 0.72
N LEU A 132 11.58 3.84 0.26
CA LEU A 132 11.37 3.53 -1.15
C LEU A 132 9.95 3.88 -1.57
N GLU A 133 9.82 4.35 -2.80
CA GLU A 133 8.60 4.16 -3.58
C GLU A 133 8.69 2.80 -4.27
N ALA A 134 7.68 1.95 -4.06
CA ALA A 134 7.54 0.65 -4.70
C ALA A 134 6.33 0.66 -5.64
N ARG A 135 6.58 0.56 -6.95
CA ARG A 135 5.54 0.44 -7.98
C ARG A 135 5.36 -1.02 -8.37
N ILE A 136 4.14 -1.54 -8.24
CA ILE A 136 3.82 -2.93 -8.61
C ILE A 136 3.05 -2.98 -9.93
N GLU A 137 3.41 -3.92 -10.80
CA GLU A 137 2.62 -4.20 -12.01
C GLU A 137 1.50 -5.20 -11.70
N THR A 138 1.79 -6.14 -10.80
CA THR A 138 0.88 -7.20 -10.36
C THR A 138 0.53 -7.05 -8.88
N GLY A 139 -0.55 -7.70 -8.42
CA GLY A 139 -1.03 -7.62 -7.02
C GLY A 139 -0.93 -8.93 -6.25
N ARG A 140 0.23 -9.61 -6.25
CA ARG A 140 0.37 -10.93 -5.60
C ARG A 140 0.44 -10.80 -4.07
N ARG A 141 0.06 -11.88 -3.36
CA ARG A 141 0.03 -11.89 -1.88
C ARG A 141 1.40 -11.56 -1.29
N HIS A 142 1.45 -10.51 -0.47
CA HIS A 142 2.66 -10.02 0.19
C HIS A 142 3.80 -9.69 -0.79
N GLN A 143 3.51 -9.31 -2.04
CA GLN A 143 4.50 -9.18 -3.12
C GLN A 143 5.71 -8.31 -2.74
N ILE A 144 5.47 -7.03 -2.45
CA ILE A 144 6.51 -6.06 -2.06
C ILE A 144 7.37 -6.62 -0.91
N ARG A 145 6.71 -7.14 0.13
CA ARG A 145 7.35 -7.67 1.35
C ARG A 145 8.24 -8.88 1.04
N ARG A 146 7.80 -9.77 0.15
CA ARG A 146 8.55 -10.98 -0.25
C ARG A 146 9.71 -10.66 -1.18
N HIS A 147 9.51 -9.77 -2.14
CA HIS A 147 10.55 -9.29 -3.05
C HIS A 147 11.68 -8.63 -2.25
N LEU A 148 11.33 -7.65 -1.41
CA LEU A 148 12.29 -6.96 -0.56
C LEU A 148 13.02 -7.90 0.42
N ALA A 149 12.31 -8.87 1.00
CA ALA A 149 12.96 -9.86 1.86
C ALA A 149 13.93 -10.78 1.10
N ARG A 150 13.63 -11.11 -0.17
CA ARG A 150 14.53 -11.89 -1.03
C ARG A 150 15.78 -11.10 -1.40
N LEU A 151 15.64 -9.80 -1.62
CA LEU A 151 16.74 -8.89 -1.91
C LEU A 151 17.57 -8.52 -0.67
N GLY A 152 17.20 -9.00 0.52
CA GLY A 152 17.92 -8.70 1.77
C GLY A 152 17.51 -7.37 2.44
N HIS A 153 16.52 -6.66 1.89
CA HIS A 153 16.04 -5.37 2.38
C HIS A 153 14.67 -5.52 3.07
N GLN A 154 14.59 -6.28 4.18
CA GLN A 154 13.28 -6.55 4.78
C GLN A 154 12.57 -5.26 5.23
N VAL A 155 11.24 -5.25 5.05
CA VAL A 155 10.38 -4.12 5.44
C VAL A 155 10.38 -3.93 6.96
N VAL A 156 10.52 -2.67 7.39
CA VAL A 156 10.48 -2.28 8.80
C VAL A 156 9.08 -2.55 9.37
N GLY A 157 9.03 -3.17 10.55
CA GLY A 157 7.77 -3.56 11.21
C GLY A 157 7.13 -4.84 10.64
N ASP A 158 7.75 -5.50 9.66
CA ASP A 158 7.23 -6.76 9.13
C ASP A 158 7.43 -7.93 10.12
N SER A 159 6.33 -8.43 10.66
CA SER A 159 6.32 -9.56 11.60
C SER A 159 6.40 -10.94 10.95
N THR A 160 6.35 -11.02 9.61
CA THR A 160 6.40 -12.27 8.84
C THR A 160 7.76 -12.47 8.20
N TYR A 161 8.21 -11.49 7.41
CA TYR A 161 9.44 -11.58 6.60
C TYR A 161 10.59 -10.76 7.17
N GLY A 162 10.33 -9.86 8.12
CA GLY A 162 11.31 -8.98 8.75
C GLY A 162 11.50 -9.23 10.26
N LYS A 163 11.22 -10.44 10.75
CA LYS A 163 11.33 -10.79 12.18
C LYS A 163 12.71 -10.47 12.74
N GLY A 164 12.78 -9.97 13.97
CA GLY A 164 14.03 -9.91 14.73
C GLY A 164 14.25 -8.63 15.54
N ARG A 165 15.41 -8.61 16.20
CA ARG A 165 15.85 -7.63 17.21
C ARG A 165 15.78 -6.16 16.75
N ILE A 166 15.95 -5.91 15.45
CA ILE A 166 15.87 -4.55 14.88
C ILE A 166 14.47 -3.95 15.06
N ASN A 167 13.41 -4.71 14.76
CA ASN A 167 12.04 -4.19 14.96
C ASN A 167 11.76 -3.93 16.45
N ASP A 168 12.34 -4.74 17.34
CA ASP A 168 12.14 -4.58 18.79
C ASP A 168 12.89 -3.37 19.33
N SER A 169 14.12 -3.10 18.86
CA SER A 169 14.86 -1.87 19.14
C SER A 169 14.12 -0.65 18.58
N LEU A 170 13.70 -0.65 17.31
CA LEU A 170 12.95 0.46 16.73
C LEU A 170 11.63 0.77 17.46
N ARG A 171 10.96 -0.25 18.02
CA ARG A 171 9.78 -0.03 18.87
C ARG A 171 10.12 0.66 20.18
N ARG A 172 11.20 0.23 20.85
CA ARG A 172 11.63 0.82 22.12
C ARG A 172 12.19 2.23 21.95
N ASP A 173 13.01 2.42 20.94
CA ASP A 173 13.88 3.59 20.83
C ASP A 173 13.23 4.71 19.99
N HIS A 174 12.35 4.35 19.04
CA HIS A 174 11.75 5.31 18.09
C HIS A 174 10.21 5.18 17.97
N GLY A 175 9.58 4.26 18.71
CA GLY A 175 8.13 4.11 18.72
C GLY A 175 7.53 3.51 17.44
N LEU A 176 8.24 2.62 16.75
CA LEU A 176 7.76 1.94 15.52
C LEU A 176 6.32 1.41 15.68
N PRO A 177 5.31 1.98 15.00
CA PRO A 177 3.92 1.68 15.32
C PRO A 177 3.43 0.35 14.72
N ARG A 178 3.90 0.01 13.53
CA ARG A 178 3.36 -1.09 12.70
C ARG A 178 4.25 -1.37 11.48
N LEU A 179 3.78 -2.25 10.59
CA LEU A 179 4.37 -2.42 9.26
C LEU A 179 4.42 -1.07 8.53
N PHE A 180 5.62 -0.67 8.11
CA PHE A 180 5.85 0.51 7.29
C PHE A 180 5.63 0.18 5.82
N LEU A 181 4.36 0.01 5.46
CA LEU A 181 3.92 -0.20 4.07
C LEU A 181 2.57 0.51 3.88
N HIS A 182 2.57 1.49 2.98
CA HIS A 182 1.42 2.35 2.72
C HIS A 182 1.13 2.44 1.21
N ALA A 183 -0.06 2.05 0.78
CA ALA A 183 -0.53 2.23 -0.60
C ALA A 183 -0.82 3.71 -0.86
N TYR A 184 0.17 4.40 -1.40
CA TYR A 184 0.27 5.86 -1.45
C TYR A 184 -0.44 6.45 -2.67
N LEU A 185 -0.32 5.81 -3.82
CA LEU A 185 -0.90 6.28 -5.08
C LEU A 185 -1.57 5.13 -5.83
N LEU A 186 -2.79 5.39 -6.26
CA LEU A 186 -3.53 4.59 -7.22
C LEU A 186 -3.94 5.49 -8.38
N ASP A 187 -3.41 5.22 -9.55
CA ASP A 187 -3.74 5.89 -10.79
C ASP A 187 -4.26 4.85 -11.78
N HIS A 188 -5.40 5.10 -12.40
CA HIS A 188 -5.90 4.23 -13.46
C HIS A 188 -6.51 5.05 -14.60
N PRO A 189 -6.41 4.54 -15.84
CA PRO A 189 -7.01 5.20 -16.98
C PRO A 189 -8.54 5.14 -16.90
N GLY A 190 -9.19 5.95 -17.73
CA GLY A 190 -10.62 5.81 -18.01
C GLY A 190 -10.91 4.52 -18.80
N GLY A 191 -12.15 4.04 -18.66
CA GLY A 191 -12.64 2.85 -19.36
C GLY A 191 -13.71 3.19 -20.38
N ASN A 192 -14.90 2.61 -20.18
CA ASN A 192 -16.10 3.00 -20.92
C ASN A 192 -16.53 4.44 -20.54
N ALA A 193 -17.57 4.95 -21.20
CA ALA A 193 -18.09 6.31 -20.96
C ALA A 193 -18.48 6.60 -19.49
N SER A 194 -18.61 5.57 -18.65
CA SER A 194 -19.04 5.69 -17.25
C SER A 194 -17.89 5.79 -16.25
N ILE A 195 -16.70 5.25 -16.54
CA ILE A 195 -15.55 5.26 -15.61
C ILE A 195 -14.46 6.18 -16.15
N SER A 196 -14.36 7.38 -15.58
CA SER A 196 -13.30 8.34 -15.88
C SER A 196 -11.94 7.87 -15.35
N GLU A 197 -10.86 8.44 -15.92
CA GLU A 197 -9.54 8.33 -15.32
C GLU A 197 -9.52 8.96 -13.93
N HIS A 198 -8.74 8.39 -13.01
CA HIS A 198 -8.67 8.89 -11.65
C HIS A 198 -7.30 8.65 -11.03
N ARG A 199 -6.71 9.72 -10.50
CA ARG A 199 -5.47 9.69 -9.73
C ARG A 199 -5.78 9.97 -8.26
N GLN A 200 -5.72 8.93 -7.43
CA GLN A 200 -5.89 9.05 -5.99
C GLN A 200 -4.55 9.01 -5.26
N ILE A 201 -4.31 9.99 -4.40
CA ILE A 201 -3.20 10.00 -3.43
C ILE A 201 -3.76 9.85 -2.01
N ASP A 202 -3.08 9.05 -1.20
CA ASP A 202 -3.24 8.98 0.27
C ASP A 202 -1.87 9.27 0.88
N PRO A 203 -1.67 10.44 1.53
CA PRO A 203 -0.37 10.81 2.05
C PRO A 203 0.07 9.86 3.16
N LEU A 204 1.40 9.80 3.38
CA LEU A 204 1.97 8.99 4.45
C LEU A 204 1.30 9.38 5.78
N PRO A 205 0.66 8.43 6.47
CA PRO A 205 -0.15 8.75 7.62
C PRO A 205 0.70 9.19 8.80
N ALA A 206 0.11 10.02 9.66
CA ALA A 206 0.83 10.70 10.75
C ALA A 206 1.64 9.76 11.63
N ASP A 207 1.14 8.54 11.89
CA ASP A 207 1.85 7.53 12.69
C ASP A 207 3.17 7.09 12.05
N LEU A 208 3.18 6.83 10.74
CA LEU A 208 4.39 6.48 9.99
C LEU A 208 5.26 7.70 9.72
N LEU A 209 4.67 8.87 9.44
CA LEU A 209 5.41 10.09 9.17
C LEU A 209 6.21 10.56 10.39
N VAL A 210 5.59 10.58 11.57
CA VAL A 210 6.29 10.94 12.82
C VAL A 210 7.42 9.94 13.09
N PHE A 211 7.15 8.64 12.96
CA PHE A 211 8.20 7.62 13.13
C PHE A 211 9.36 7.82 12.16
N LEU A 212 9.07 8.07 10.87
CA LEU A 212 10.08 8.28 9.85
C LEU A 212 10.96 9.50 10.16
N ARG A 213 10.34 10.62 10.53
CA ARG A 213 11.05 11.87 10.87
C ARG A 213 11.94 11.72 12.08
N LEU A 214 11.48 11.00 13.11
CA LEU A 214 12.28 10.68 14.29
C LEU A 214 13.43 9.75 13.94
N LEU A 215 13.19 8.69 13.16
CA LEU A 215 14.21 7.73 12.77
C LEU A 215 15.32 8.38 11.93
N PHE A 216 14.96 9.34 11.08
CA PHE A 216 15.90 10.04 10.23
C PHE A 216 16.43 11.33 10.84
N ASP A 217 15.91 11.80 11.96
CA ASP A 217 16.24 13.13 12.49
C ASP A 217 16.06 14.22 11.42
N GLU A 218 14.92 14.18 10.71
CA GLU A 218 14.57 15.10 9.62
C GLU A 218 13.14 15.62 9.82
N PRO A 219 12.94 16.70 10.60
CA PRO A 219 11.59 17.16 10.99
C PRO A 219 10.71 17.63 9.83
N GLN A 220 11.32 18.06 8.72
CA GLN A 220 10.62 18.61 7.56
C GLN A 220 10.35 17.56 6.47
N LEU A 221 10.88 16.35 6.62
CA LEU A 221 10.77 15.30 5.62
C LEU A 221 9.31 14.98 5.25
N LEU A 222 9.02 14.88 3.96
CA LEU A 222 7.68 14.67 3.40
C LEU A 222 6.65 15.63 4.01
N PRO A 223 6.70 16.93 3.69
CA PRO A 223 5.71 17.90 4.16
C PRO A 223 4.29 17.40 3.87
N GLY A 224 3.44 17.34 4.90
CA GLY A 224 2.08 16.80 4.77
C GLY A 224 1.98 15.30 4.45
N GLY A 225 3.08 14.55 4.48
CA GLY A 225 3.14 13.14 4.12
C GLY A 225 3.21 12.88 2.61
N PHE A 226 3.40 13.92 1.80
CA PHE A 226 3.50 13.79 0.35
C PHE A 226 4.95 13.59 -0.09
N LEU A 227 5.13 12.77 -1.12
CA LEU A 227 6.35 12.80 -1.94
C LEU A 227 6.43 14.17 -2.61
N GLU A 228 7.58 14.83 -2.49
CA GLU A 228 7.89 15.97 -3.35
C GLU A 228 7.86 15.48 -4.80
N GLU A 229 7.01 16.08 -5.65
CA GLU A 229 7.02 15.75 -7.06
C GLU A 229 8.42 16.11 -7.58
N ALA A 230 9.12 15.13 -8.13
CA ALA A 230 10.44 15.36 -8.72
C ALA A 230 10.26 16.25 -9.95
N GLY A 231 10.28 17.57 -9.77
CA GLY A 231 10.19 18.52 -10.87
C GLY A 231 9.48 19.84 -10.58
N GLU A 232 9.92 20.62 -9.59
CA GLU A 232 9.94 22.10 -9.68
C GLU A 232 11.20 22.63 -8.97
N THR A 233 12.37 22.20 -9.42
CA THR A 233 13.56 23.06 -9.39
C THR A 233 13.69 23.67 -10.77
N CYS A 234 13.18 24.90 -10.90
CA CYS A 234 13.68 25.86 -11.90
C CYS A 234 15.14 26.20 -11.62
#